data_AF-A0A671SU06-F1
#
_entry.id   AF-A0A671SU06-F1
#
_cell.length_a   1.000
_cell.length_b   1.000
_cell.length_c   1.000
_cell.angle_alpha   90.00
_cell.angle_beta   90.00
_cell.angle_gamma   90.00
#
_symmetry.space_group_name_H-M   'P 1'
#
loop_
_entity.id
_entity.type
_entity.pdbx_description
1 polymer ?
#
loop_
_entity_poly.entity_id
_entity_poly.type
_entity_poly.pdbx_seq_one_letter_code
_entity_poly.pdbx_strand_id
1 'polypeptide(L)'
;MGLPRSTYLICICRTHFAIGVGICDELITLEVMSPDVCDLTLIDLPGITRVPVTGQPEDIEKQIKHLIMKYIEKQETINMVVVPCNIDIATTEALIMAQKVDPEGKRTVGILTKPDLIDRGTETTILDIAQNKTIPLRKGYIMVKCRGQHQINEKISLEEAAQKERDFFQKHNFFRCLLNEEKATIKSLAVKLTQHLVDHIKKSLPQLNEQIKKQLWDLRNELKKCEAGPPQDPKEAKKFLTETLIGFINQIKSISEGELIIEENLFVQLRMEFKKWNDQLNEKKPSFHNLPEEEIQFYQNYRGRELLGFSNYKMFEVVLQNHVATLKEPAIDLLSAIRGIVIQQFTVVVNQCFQNYPALLDITKVNIDKIYNIQSVQQEKAEKRISEQFEMEHMLFIQDPIYLKSLTEITKETYSEEQLPLIDKRCTYGEMLQAYCEIVVQRMADQLPMMITLFMLKQTAHLLSIDMLSLLDGANVSELLFKDSDVGRKRRDLHARLDRMRIGQEKMSNFI
;
A
#
# COMPACT_ATOMS: atom_id res chain seq x y z
N MET A 1 -5.63 4.68 54.91
CA MET A 1 -5.67 5.63 53.79
C MET A 1 -4.45 6.54 53.91
N GLY A 2 -3.36 6.22 53.21
CA GLY A 2 -2.17 7.07 53.17
C GLY A 2 -2.31 8.10 52.05
N LEU A 3 -2.09 9.38 52.36
CA LEU A 3 -2.01 10.49 51.40
C LEU A 3 -0.96 10.19 50.31
N PRO A 4 -1.14 10.71 49.08
CA PRO A 4 -0.22 10.43 47.97
C PRO A 4 1.17 10.99 48.29
N ARG A 5 2.21 10.17 48.07
CA ARG A 5 3.62 10.59 48.13
C ARG A 5 3.90 11.42 46.88
N SER A 6 4.40 12.64 47.05
CA SER A 6 4.72 13.53 45.93
C SER A 6 5.89 12.99 45.10
N THR A 7 5.80 13.20 43.78
CA THR A 7 6.72 12.66 42.76
C THR A 7 7.38 13.81 42.00
N TYR A 8 8.71 13.79 41.96
CA TYR A 8 9.54 14.74 41.23
C TYR A 8 10.17 14.01 40.04
N LEU A 9 9.83 14.43 38.82
CA LEU A 9 10.36 13.83 37.60
C LEU A 9 11.35 14.79 36.95
N ILE A 10 12.62 14.39 36.86
CA ILE A 10 13.64 15.12 36.11
C ILE A 10 13.94 14.32 34.85
N CYS A 11 13.58 14.88 33.70
CA CYS A 11 14.08 14.39 32.43
C CYS A 11 15.35 15.15 32.10
N ILE A 12 16.50 14.47 32.09
CA ILE A 12 17.78 15.07 31.75
C ILE A 12 18.11 14.72 30.30
N CYS A 13 18.20 15.74 29.44
CA CYS A 13 18.88 15.59 28.15
C CYS A 13 20.37 15.84 28.39
N ARG A 14 21.14 14.78 28.58
CA ARG A 14 22.59 14.87 28.78
C ARG A 14 23.34 14.66 27.49
N THR A 15 24.45 15.37 27.34
CA THR A 15 25.58 14.90 26.53
C THR A 15 26.05 13.57 27.12
N HIS A 16 26.05 12.50 26.34
CA HIS A 16 26.60 11.22 26.78
C HIS A 16 28.11 11.40 26.99
N PHE A 17 28.60 11.15 28.20
CA PHE A 17 30.04 11.11 28.52
C PHE A 17 30.54 9.66 28.50
N ALA A 18 30.32 8.95 27.39
CA ALA A 18 30.91 7.64 27.16
C ALA A 18 31.74 7.72 25.87
N ILE A 19 33.06 7.92 26.04
CA ILE A 19 34.10 7.84 24.99
C ILE A 19 33.70 8.64 23.71
N GLY A 20 33.35 9.92 23.87
CA GLY A 20 33.01 10.83 22.76
C GLY A 20 32.08 11.94 23.22
N VAL A 21 32.40 13.20 22.91
CA VAL A 21 31.68 14.36 23.45
C VAL A 21 30.56 14.80 22.49
N GLY A 22 29.51 13.97 22.37
CA GLY A 22 28.35 14.22 21.50
C GLY A 22 27.05 14.56 22.25
N ILE A 23 26.08 15.16 21.55
CA ILE A 23 24.72 15.41 22.05
C ILE A 23 23.81 14.26 21.59
N CYS A 24 23.00 13.73 22.50
CA CYS A 24 22.00 12.72 22.21
C CYS A 24 20.60 13.27 22.52
N ASP A 25 19.64 12.99 21.63
CA ASP A 25 18.24 13.38 21.77
C ASP A 25 17.44 12.41 22.67
N GLU A 26 18.07 11.36 23.18
CA GLU A 26 17.44 10.40 24.09
C GLU A 26 17.25 10.99 25.49
N LEU A 27 16.05 10.79 26.05
CA LEU A 27 15.67 11.29 27.36
C LEU A 27 16.12 10.33 28.47
N ILE A 28 16.79 10.86 29.48
CA ILE A 28 17.04 10.14 30.74
C ILE A 28 15.97 10.54 31.74
N THR A 29 15.11 9.62 32.13
CA THR A 29 14.03 9.86 33.10
C THR A 29 14.48 9.49 34.51
N LEU A 30 14.47 10.46 35.43
CA LEU A 30 14.75 10.26 36.85
C LEU A 30 13.48 10.53 37.67
N GLU A 31 12.96 9.48 38.31
CA GLU A 31 11.84 9.57 39.26
C GLU A 31 12.38 9.65 40.69
N VAL A 32 12.08 10.76 41.38
CA VAL A 32 12.42 10.96 42.79
C VAL A 32 11.13 11.10 43.58
N MET A 33 10.88 10.20 44.53
CA MET A 33 9.73 10.28 45.43
C MET A 33 10.18 10.74 46.81
N SER A 34 9.55 11.79 47.33
CA SER A 34 9.81 12.30 48.68
C SER A 34 8.54 12.94 49.26
N PRO A 35 8.27 12.80 50.56
CA PRO A 35 7.16 13.50 51.21
C PRO A 35 7.38 15.03 51.29
N ASP A 36 8.62 15.49 51.12
CA ASP A 36 9.02 16.88 51.37
C ASP A 36 9.21 17.71 50.08
N VAL A 37 8.82 17.17 48.91
CA VAL A 37 8.97 17.83 47.61
C VAL A 37 7.63 18.05 46.93
N CYS A 38 7.51 19.09 46.12
CA CYS A 38 6.29 19.35 45.34
C CYS A 38 6.24 18.49 44.07
N ASP A 39 5.04 18.18 43.58
CA ASP A 39 4.84 17.50 42.31
C ASP A 39 5.26 18.41 41.16
N LEU A 40 6.43 18.12 40.57
CA LEU A 40 6.99 18.92 39.50
C LEU A 40 7.67 18.01 38.47
N THR A 41 7.44 18.33 37.19
CA THR A 41 8.16 17.72 36.07
C THR A 41 9.04 18.79 35.44
N LEU A 42 10.34 18.51 35.40
CA LEU A 42 11.34 19.40 34.80
C LEU A 42 12.09 18.68 33.69
N ILE A 43 12.39 19.43 32.64
CA ILE A 43 13.30 18.99 31.57
C ILE A 43 14.57 19.82 31.71
N ASP A 44 15.67 19.16 32.05
CA ASP A 44 16.99 19.77 32.10
C ASP A 44 17.65 19.69 30.72
N LEU A 45 18.00 20.85 30.18
CA LEU A 45 18.57 21.00 28.84
C LEU A 45 20.05 21.38 28.94
N PRO A 46 20.90 20.97 27.98
CA PRO A 46 22.32 21.32 28.01
C PRO A 46 22.55 22.83 28.06
N GLY A 47 23.54 23.25 28.85
CA GLY A 47 23.96 24.66 28.90
C GLY A 47 24.53 25.14 27.57
N ILE A 48 24.22 26.37 27.19
CA ILE A 48 24.67 26.94 25.91
C ILE A 48 26.19 27.24 25.99
N THR A 49 26.99 26.56 25.17
CA THR A 49 28.43 26.80 25.03
C THR A 49 28.74 27.50 23.70
N ARG A 50 29.62 28.51 23.73
CA ARG A 50 30.02 29.28 22.52
C ARG A 50 31.26 28.70 21.81
N VAL A 51 32.08 27.95 22.54
CA VAL A 51 33.35 27.41 22.03
C VAL A 51 33.35 25.92 22.31
N PRO A 52 33.62 25.07 21.29
CA PRO A 52 33.77 23.65 21.49
C PRO A 52 34.99 23.38 22.38
N VAL A 53 34.81 22.58 23.43
CA VAL A 53 35.93 22.03 24.21
C VAL A 53 36.51 20.81 23.49
N THR A 54 37.77 20.48 23.78
CA THR A 54 38.51 19.38 23.13
C THR A 54 37.68 18.09 23.08
N GLY A 55 37.38 17.62 21.86
CA GLY A 55 36.59 16.40 21.61
C GLY A 55 35.11 16.64 21.24
N GLN A 56 34.62 17.88 21.23
CA GLN A 56 33.30 18.25 20.71
C GLN A 56 33.35 18.61 19.22
N PRO A 57 32.28 18.35 18.45
CA PRO A 57 32.17 18.80 17.07
C PRO A 57 32.07 20.33 16.99
N GLU A 58 32.51 20.92 15.88
CA GLU A 58 32.52 22.39 15.68
C GLU A 58 31.11 23.01 15.69
N ASP A 59 30.08 22.23 15.39
CA ASP A 59 28.67 22.65 15.35
C ASP A 59 27.90 22.39 16.66
N ILE A 60 28.59 22.05 17.75
CA ILE A 60 27.98 21.74 19.06
C ILE A 60 27.00 22.83 19.52
N GLU A 61 27.36 24.11 19.35
CA GLU A 61 26.48 25.23 19.71
C GLU A 61 25.14 25.15 18.96
N LYS A 62 25.18 24.85 17.66
CA LYS A 62 23.98 24.74 16.82
C LYS A 62 23.12 23.56 17.24
N GLN A 63 23.73 22.43 17.55
CA GLN A 63 23.03 21.24 18.03
C GLN A 63 22.34 21.50 19.38
N ILE A 64 23.02 22.13 20.34
CA ILE A 64 22.43 22.52 21.64
C ILE A 64 21.25 23.47 21.41
N LYS A 65 21.44 24.51 20.58
CA LYS A 65 20.36 25.46 20.29
C LYS A 65 19.18 24.78 19.61
N HIS A 66 19.40 23.89 18.66
CA HIS A 66 18.35 23.14 18.00
C HIS A 66 17.56 22.26 18.98
N LEU A 67 18.27 21.55 19.86
CA LEU A 67 17.65 20.75 20.92
C LEU A 67 16.81 21.61 21.87
N ILE A 68 17.33 22.77 22.32
CA ILE A 68 16.57 23.69 23.17
C ILE A 68 15.31 24.17 22.45
N MET A 69 15.41 24.61 21.20
CA MET A 69 14.28 25.10 20.40
C MET A 69 13.16 24.06 20.28
N LYS A 70 13.49 22.78 20.09
CA LYS A 70 12.54 21.65 20.04
C LYS A 70 11.59 21.58 21.26
N TYR A 71 12.04 22.06 22.43
CA TYR A 71 11.23 22.15 23.64
C TYR A 71 10.60 23.53 23.81
N ILE A 72 11.37 24.61 23.69
CA ILE A 72 10.88 25.95 24.02
C ILE A 72 9.90 26.53 22.98
N GLU A 73 9.85 26.02 21.74
CA GLU A 73 8.87 26.42 20.72
C GLU A 73 7.44 25.98 21.04
N LYS A 74 7.28 24.91 21.82
CA LYS A 74 5.97 24.38 22.21
C LYS A 74 5.28 25.35 23.16
N GLN A 75 4.06 25.76 22.84
CA GLN A 75 3.31 26.74 23.61
C GLN A 75 2.88 26.20 24.99
N GLU A 76 2.83 24.87 25.11
CA GLU A 76 2.50 24.12 26.32
C GLU A 76 3.71 23.95 27.28
N THR A 77 4.86 24.56 26.96
CA THR A 77 6.08 24.51 27.77
C THR A 77 6.34 25.83 28.49
N ILE A 78 6.55 25.76 29.82
CA ILE A 78 6.99 26.90 30.64
C ILE A 78 8.51 27.03 30.52
N ASN A 79 9.00 28.18 30.06
CA ASN A 79 10.42 28.46 29.96
C ASN A 79 10.95 28.94 31.31
N MET A 80 11.90 28.23 31.90
CA MET A 80 12.61 28.64 33.11
C MET A 80 14.02 29.10 32.75
N VAL A 81 14.25 30.41 32.72
CA VAL A 81 15.53 31.00 32.32
C VAL A 81 16.36 31.28 33.56
N VAL A 82 17.46 30.56 33.72
CA VAL A 82 18.38 30.72 34.86
C VAL A 82 19.50 31.68 34.48
N VAL A 83 19.62 32.78 35.21
CA VAL A 83 20.62 33.84 34.98
C VAL A 83 21.37 34.11 36.28
N PRO A 84 22.71 34.08 36.30
CA PRO A 84 23.46 34.48 37.48
C PRO A 84 23.48 36.01 37.61
N CYS A 85 23.40 36.55 38.83
CA CYS A 85 23.28 37.99 39.08
C CYS A 85 24.55 38.78 38.76
N ASN A 86 25.69 38.13 38.57
CA ASN A 86 26.98 38.77 38.32
C ASN A 86 27.26 39.00 36.81
N ILE A 87 26.30 38.70 35.94
CA ILE A 87 26.39 38.97 34.49
C ILE A 87 25.23 39.85 34.05
N ASP A 88 25.41 40.57 32.94
CA ASP A 88 24.33 41.35 32.34
C ASP A 88 23.26 40.44 31.75
N ILE A 89 22.05 40.53 32.29
CA ILE A 89 20.89 39.75 31.86
C ILE A 89 20.55 39.99 30.39
N ALA A 90 20.77 41.21 29.87
CA ALA A 90 20.44 41.56 28.49
C ALA A 90 21.28 40.81 27.45
N THR A 91 22.44 40.28 27.87
CA THR A 91 23.37 39.54 27.01
C THR A 91 23.21 38.01 27.10
N THR A 92 22.29 37.54 27.94
CA THR A 92 22.13 36.11 28.20
C THR A 92 21.40 35.43 27.04
N GLU A 93 22.08 34.54 26.33
CA GLU A 93 21.54 33.81 25.17
C GLU A 93 20.25 33.06 25.50
N ALA A 94 20.14 32.48 26.70
CA ALA A 94 18.94 31.76 27.13
C ALA A 94 17.69 32.67 27.18
N LEU A 95 17.85 33.94 27.60
CA LEU A 95 16.74 34.90 27.61
C LEU A 95 16.38 35.36 26.20
N ILE A 96 17.38 35.57 25.34
CA ILE A 96 17.18 35.92 23.92
C ILE A 96 16.41 34.80 23.21
N MET A 97 16.79 33.54 23.43
CA MET A 97 16.08 32.39 22.88
C MET A 97 14.64 32.29 23.39
N ALA A 98 14.42 32.51 24.70
CA ALA A 98 13.08 32.54 25.27
C ALA A 98 12.22 33.67 24.66
N GLN A 99 12.77 34.87 24.49
CA GLN A 99 12.06 36.01 23.89
C GLN A 99 11.72 35.78 22.40
N LYS A 100 12.52 35.02 21.66
CA LYS A 100 12.20 34.66 20.26
C LYS A 100 10.92 33.84 20.16
N VAL A 101 10.66 32.96 21.12
CA VAL A 101 9.50 32.03 21.13
C VAL A 101 8.36 32.44 22.08
N ASP A 102 8.62 33.40 22.96
CA ASP A 102 7.67 34.02 23.90
C ASP A 102 7.94 35.54 24.06
N PRO A 103 7.71 36.37 23.02
CA PRO A 103 8.02 37.80 23.05
C PRO A 103 7.28 38.58 24.14
N GLU A 104 6.08 38.11 24.51
CA GLU A 104 5.26 38.72 25.56
C GLU A 104 5.58 38.21 26.97
N GLY A 105 6.52 37.26 27.12
CA GLY A 105 6.90 36.68 28.40
C GLY A 105 5.74 35.98 29.14
N LYS A 106 4.77 35.41 28.43
CA LYS A 106 3.56 34.78 29.00
C LYS A 106 3.87 33.51 29.77
N ARG A 107 4.83 32.72 29.26
CA ARG A 107 5.19 31.40 29.77
C ARG A 107 6.64 31.32 30.22
N THR A 108 7.32 32.47 30.30
CA THR A 108 8.72 32.56 30.73
C THR A 108 8.83 33.10 32.16
N VAL A 109 9.59 32.39 33.01
CA VAL A 109 9.95 32.81 34.37
C VAL A 109 11.46 32.99 34.45
N GLY A 110 11.91 34.10 35.05
CA GLY A 110 13.33 34.39 35.22
C GLY A 110 13.82 34.02 36.61
N ILE A 111 14.91 33.24 36.68
CA ILE A 111 15.53 32.81 37.94
C ILE A 111 16.88 33.50 38.07
N LEU A 112 17.01 34.35 39.10
CA LEU A 112 18.26 35.05 39.40
C LEU A 112 19.05 34.26 40.43
N THR A 113 20.26 33.82 40.09
CA THR A 113 21.10 32.96 40.93
C THR A 113 22.41 33.63 41.33
N LYS A 114 23.13 33.08 42.31
CA LYS A 114 24.41 33.64 42.81
C LYS A 114 24.31 35.12 43.23
N PRO A 115 23.29 35.52 44.02
CA PRO A 115 23.14 36.91 44.46
C PRO A 115 24.26 37.38 45.40
N ASP A 116 25.05 36.45 45.92
CA ASP A 116 26.22 36.66 46.75
C ASP A 116 27.47 37.12 45.97
N LEU A 117 27.46 37.02 44.64
CA LEU A 117 28.56 37.43 43.76
C LEU A 117 28.32 38.80 43.09
N ILE A 118 27.33 39.56 43.57
CA ILE A 118 27.02 40.88 43.01
C ILE A 118 28.07 41.90 43.47
N ASP A 119 28.59 42.68 42.53
CA ASP A 119 29.54 43.75 42.82
C ASP A 119 28.86 44.92 43.53
N ARG A 120 29.53 45.46 44.55
CA ARG A 120 29.02 46.59 45.33
C ARG A 120 28.80 47.81 44.44
N GLY A 121 27.59 48.37 44.47
CA GLY A 121 27.13 49.48 43.65
C GLY A 121 26.20 49.06 42.49
N THR A 122 26.07 47.77 42.19
CA THR A 122 25.19 47.26 41.12
C THR A 122 23.89 46.63 41.64
N GLU A 123 23.72 46.53 42.97
CA GLU A 123 22.59 45.86 43.61
C GLU A 123 21.24 46.51 43.25
N THR A 124 21.21 47.83 43.06
CA THR A 124 19.99 48.56 42.66
C THR A 124 19.53 48.13 41.27
N THR A 125 20.45 47.99 40.32
CA THR A 125 20.14 47.53 38.95
C THR A 125 19.59 46.11 38.95
N ILE A 126 20.20 45.21 39.73
CA ILE A 126 19.72 43.82 39.87
C ILE A 126 18.36 43.78 40.59
N LEU A 127 18.13 44.67 41.55
CA LEU A 127 16.84 44.80 42.21
C LEU A 127 15.74 45.24 41.23
N ASP A 128 16.03 46.20 40.34
CA ASP A 128 15.07 46.63 39.32
C ASP A 128 14.71 45.49 38.33
N ILE A 129 15.67 44.63 37.99
CA ILE A 129 15.42 43.41 37.21
C ILE A 129 14.53 42.46 38.02
N ALA A 130 14.85 42.18 39.28
CA ALA A 130 14.05 41.30 40.14
C ALA A 130 12.62 41.83 40.36
N GLN A 131 12.44 43.15 40.36
CA GLN A 131 11.15 43.82 40.44
C GLN A 131 10.43 43.94 39.09
N ASN A 132 10.96 43.34 38.02
CA ASN A 132 10.36 43.28 36.70
C ASN A 132 10.27 44.63 35.97
N LYS A 133 11.13 45.60 36.31
CA LYS A 133 11.12 46.95 35.72
C LYS A 133 11.93 47.06 34.43
N THR A 134 12.99 46.27 34.31
CA THR A 134 13.96 46.35 33.19
C THR A 134 13.52 45.52 31.99
N ILE A 135 13.34 44.21 32.19
CA ILE A 135 12.86 43.27 31.16
C ILE A 135 11.59 42.64 31.69
N PRO A 136 10.39 43.04 31.22
CA PRO A 136 9.14 42.56 31.81
C PRO A 136 8.81 41.13 31.38
N LEU A 137 8.66 40.22 32.36
CA LEU A 137 8.10 38.88 32.20
C LEU A 137 6.75 38.79 32.95
N ARG A 138 5.72 38.15 32.38
CA ARG A 138 4.41 38.04 33.05
C ARG A 138 4.44 37.14 34.28
N LYS A 139 5.34 36.16 34.32
CA LYS A 139 5.59 35.33 35.52
C LYS A 139 6.63 35.95 36.46
N GLY A 140 7.26 37.05 36.06
CA GLY A 140 8.24 37.80 36.85
C GLY A 140 9.56 37.06 37.09
N TYR A 141 10.31 37.58 38.06
CA TYR A 141 11.61 37.07 38.46
C TYR A 141 11.60 36.56 39.90
N ILE A 142 12.39 35.52 40.16
CA ILE A 142 12.61 34.97 41.51
C ILE A 142 14.10 34.84 41.74
N MET A 143 14.59 35.39 42.85
CA MET A 143 15.99 35.34 43.23
C MET A 143 16.24 34.22 44.24
N VAL A 144 17.24 33.37 43.96
CA VAL A 144 17.59 32.22 44.81
C VAL A 144 19.07 32.19 45.13
N LYS A 145 19.40 31.75 46.34
CA LYS A 145 20.77 31.50 46.77
C LYS A 145 20.97 29.99 46.89
N CYS A 146 21.70 29.44 45.94
CA CYS A 146 22.06 28.03 45.93
C CYS A 146 23.23 27.74 46.89
N ARG A 147 23.47 26.46 47.19
CA ARG A 147 24.66 26.02 47.93
C ARG A 147 25.91 26.29 47.10
N GLY A 148 26.93 26.88 47.72
CA GLY A 148 28.26 27.01 47.11
C GLY A 148 29.01 25.67 47.07
N GLN A 149 30.06 25.56 46.25
CA GLN A 149 30.84 24.31 46.12
C GLN A 149 31.42 23.82 47.46
N HIS A 150 31.87 24.74 48.31
CA HIS A 150 32.38 24.42 49.65
C HIS A 150 31.31 23.77 50.53
N GLN A 151 30.09 24.34 50.54
CA GLN A 151 28.97 23.84 51.33
C GLN A 151 28.47 22.47 50.84
N ILE A 152 28.60 22.20 49.53
CA ILE A 152 28.33 20.88 48.95
C ILE A 152 29.36 19.87 49.48
N ASN A 153 30.64 20.23 49.50
CA ASN A 153 31.71 19.37 50.03
C ASN A 153 31.55 19.10 51.53
N GLU A 154 31.06 20.09 52.29
CA GLU A 154 30.75 19.98 53.73
C GLU A 154 29.43 19.25 54.02
N LYS A 155 28.67 18.85 52.99
CA LYS A 155 27.40 18.11 53.12
C LYS A 155 26.36 18.77 54.03
N ILE A 156 26.24 20.11 53.99
CA ILE A 156 25.22 20.81 54.76
C ILE A 156 23.81 20.32 54.38
N SER A 157 22.91 20.23 55.36
CA SER A 157 21.53 19.78 55.14
C SER A 157 20.73 20.78 54.30
N LEU A 158 19.65 20.32 53.66
CA LEU A 158 18.75 21.20 52.89
C LEU A 158 18.06 22.24 53.77
N GLU A 159 17.72 21.88 55.00
CA GLU A 159 17.10 22.77 55.99
C GLU A 159 18.05 23.88 56.42
N GLU A 160 19.32 23.52 56.71
CA GLU A 160 20.35 24.50 57.07
C GLU A 160 20.64 25.44 55.89
N ALA A 161 20.69 24.92 54.66
CA ALA A 161 20.85 25.73 53.45
C ALA A 161 19.67 26.71 53.26
N ALA A 162 18.43 26.25 53.47
CA ALA A 162 17.24 27.09 53.37
C ALA A 162 17.20 28.19 54.45
N GLN A 163 17.73 27.92 55.65
CA GLN A 163 17.86 28.93 56.70
C GLN A 163 18.94 29.97 56.33
N LYS A 164 20.11 29.51 55.87
CA LYS A 164 21.20 30.40 55.40
C LYS A 164 20.77 31.27 54.22
N GLU A 165 19.94 30.75 53.33
CA GLU A 165 19.34 31.51 52.24
C GLU A 165 18.43 32.62 52.77
N ARG A 166 17.50 32.30 53.68
CA ARG A 166 16.61 33.30 54.28
C ARG A 166 17.37 34.37 55.05
N ASP A 167 18.34 33.96 55.86
CA ASP A 167 19.19 34.87 56.62
C ASP A 167 19.95 35.85 55.72
N PHE A 168 20.44 35.36 54.56
CA PHE A 168 21.12 36.20 53.57
C PHE A 168 20.20 37.32 53.07
N PHE A 169 19.00 36.97 52.59
CA PHE A 169 18.07 37.96 52.08
C PHE A 169 17.55 38.90 53.18
N GLN A 170 17.36 38.41 54.40
CA GLN A 170 16.87 39.21 55.52
C GLN A 170 17.90 40.25 55.98
N LYS A 171 19.19 39.90 55.95
CA LYS A 171 20.29 40.79 56.32
C LYS A 171 20.70 41.75 55.20
N HIS A 172 20.33 41.48 53.95
CA HIS A 172 20.74 42.29 52.81
C HIS A 172 19.87 43.54 52.64
N ASN A 173 20.46 44.73 52.75
CA ASN A 173 19.74 46.02 52.72
C ASN A 173 18.85 46.21 51.48
N PHE A 174 19.31 45.80 50.29
CA PHE A 174 18.56 45.96 49.04
C PHE A 174 17.54 44.85 48.79
N PHE A 175 17.84 43.61 49.18
CA PHE A 175 17.06 42.43 48.76
C PHE A 175 16.05 41.98 49.82
N ARG A 176 16.07 42.57 51.02
CA ARG A 176 15.09 42.29 52.06
C ARG A 176 13.65 42.51 51.60
N CYS A 177 13.40 43.50 50.73
CA CYS A 177 12.08 43.74 50.17
C CYS A 177 11.56 42.56 49.33
N LEU A 178 12.44 41.84 48.62
CA LEU A 178 12.08 40.69 47.80
C LEU A 178 11.56 39.50 48.62
N LEU A 179 11.95 39.38 49.90
CA LEU A 179 11.36 38.38 50.80
C LEU A 179 9.89 38.67 51.08
N ASN A 180 9.56 39.95 51.35
CA ASN A 180 8.20 40.36 51.65
C ASN A 180 7.28 40.24 50.42
N GLU A 181 7.84 40.45 49.22
CA GLU A 181 7.14 40.26 47.94
C GLU A 181 7.07 38.79 47.48
N GLU A 182 7.59 37.85 48.28
CA GLU A 182 7.74 36.44 47.93
C GLU A 182 8.52 36.24 46.61
N LYS A 183 9.42 37.14 46.24
CA LYS A 183 10.26 37.05 45.03
C LYS A 183 11.68 36.56 45.33
N ALA A 184 11.93 36.09 46.54
CA ALA A 184 13.19 35.50 46.93
C ALA A 184 12.98 34.12 47.59
N THR A 185 14.03 33.30 47.57
CA THR A 185 14.15 31.95 48.16
C THR A 185 13.72 30.78 47.27
N ILE A 186 14.38 29.63 47.46
CA ILE A 186 14.06 28.35 46.80
C ILE A 186 12.65 27.90 47.17
N LYS A 187 12.21 28.14 48.41
CA LYS A 187 10.85 27.76 48.85
C LYS A 187 9.78 28.53 48.07
N SER A 188 9.93 29.84 47.93
CA SER A 188 8.98 30.63 47.11
C SER A 188 8.99 30.17 45.65
N LEU A 189 10.18 29.90 45.11
CA LEU A 189 10.33 29.38 43.76
C LEU A 189 9.53 28.09 43.55
N ALA A 190 9.68 27.11 44.44
CA ALA A 190 8.98 25.82 44.33
C ALA A 190 7.45 25.99 44.33
N VAL A 191 6.92 26.82 45.23
CA VAL A 191 5.48 27.10 45.33
C VAL A 191 4.96 27.77 44.05
N LYS A 192 5.64 28.83 43.59
CA LYS A 192 5.24 29.57 42.37
C LYS A 192 5.34 28.71 41.12
N LEU A 193 6.40 27.90 40.97
CA LEU A 193 6.53 26.99 39.83
C LEU A 193 5.42 25.93 39.82
N THR A 194 5.10 25.35 40.97
CA THR A 194 4.02 24.36 41.07
C THR A 194 2.68 24.98 40.68
N GLN A 195 2.36 26.16 41.21
CA GLN A 195 1.13 26.88 40.85
C GLN A 195 1.09 27.22 39.34
N HIS A 196 2.20 27.75 38.81
CA HIS A 196 2.32 28.06 37.39
C HIS A 196 2.16 26.83 36.50
N LEU A 197 2.70 25.68 36.91
CA LEU A 197 2.58 24.42 36.19
C LEU A 197 1.12 23.96 36.17
N VAL A 198 0.45 23.93 37.32
CA VAL A 198 -0.96 23.51 37.42
C VAL A 198 -1.87 24.42 36.58
N ASP A 199 -1.71 25.74 36.68
CA ASP A 199 -2.51 26.69 35.90
C ASP A 199 -2.27 26.55 34.40
N HIS A 200 -1.01 26.29 34.01
CA HIS A 200 -0.64 26.10 32.61
C HIS A 200 -1.18 24.77 32.06
N ILE A 201 -1.11 23.68 32.83
CA ILE A 201 -1.72 22.39 32.47
C ILE A 201 -3.22 22.59 32.24
N LYS A 202 -3.94 23.20 33.19
CA LYS A 202 -5.39 23.44 33.07
C LYS A 202 -5.76 24.24 31.81
N LYS A 203 -4.97 25.26 31.46
CA LYS A 203 -5.19 26.07 30.26
C LYS A 203 -4.85 25.35 28.96
N SER A 204 -3.84 24.48 28.98
CA SER A 204 -3.33 23.80 27.79
C SER A 204 -4.10 22.52 27.47
N LEU A 205 -4.76 21.92 28.46
CA LEU A 205 -5.41 20.62 28.31
C LEU A 205 -6.54 20.59 27.28
N PRO A 206 -7.44 21.58 27.17
CA PRO A 206 -8.44 21.63 26.10
C PRO A 206 -7.80 21.71 24.71
N GLN A 207 -6.75 22.52 24.56
CA GLN A 207 -6.03 22.68 23.29
C GLN A 207 -5.31 21.39 22.89
N LEU A 208 -4.68 20.71 23.85
CA LEU A 208 -4.06 19.40 23.63
C LEU A 208 -5.09 18.37 23.17
N ASN A 209 -6.31 18.40 23.72
CA ASN A 209 -7.39 17.52 23.31
C ASN A 209 -7.83 17.74 21.86
N GLU A 210 -7.97 19.00 21.47
CA GLU A 210 -8.27 19.37 20.08
C GLU A 210 -7.15 18.95 19.12
N GLN A 211 -5.88 19.15 19.50
CA GLN A 211 -4.73 18.72 18.71
C GLN A 211 -4.71 17.19 18.53
N ILE A 212 -4.93 16.41 19.58
CA ILE A 212 -4.97 14.94 19.51
C ILE A 212 -6.12 14.49 18.60
N LYS A 213 -7.32 15.07 18.75
CA LYS A 213 -8.47 14.75 17.89
C LYS A 213 -8.18 15.05 16.42
N LYS A 214 -7.56 16.20 16.13
CA LYS A 214 -7.16 16.58 14.77
C LYS A 214 -6.14 15.60 14.20
N GLN A 215 -5.08 15.29 14.95
CA GLN A 215 -4.05 14.33 14.51
C GLN A 215 -4.63 12.92 14.30
N LEU A 216 -5.57 12.48 15.14
CA LEU A 216 -6.28 11.21 14.95
C LEU A 216 -7.13 11.22 13.67
N TRP A 217 -7.80 12.33 13.36
CA TRP A 217 -8.57 12.48 12.13
C TRP A 217 -7.65 12.45 10.90
N ASP A 218 -6.55 13.19 10.92
CA ASP A 218 -5.53 13.21 9.86
C ASP A 218 -4.94 11.81 9.64
N LEU A 219 -4.52 11.13 10.72
CA LEU A 219 -4.00 9.75 10.67
C LEU A 219 -5.00 8.76 10.10
N ARG A 220 -6.28 8.86 10.50
CA ARG A 220 -7.35 8.00 9.97
C ARG A 220 -7.56 8.25 8.48
N ASN A 221 -7.47 9.49 8.03
CA ASN A 221 -7.60 9.82 6.61
C ASN A 221 -6.38 9.37 5.80
N GLU A 222 -5.17 9.50 6.34
CA GLU A 222 -3.97 8.94 5.72
C GLU A 222 -4.03 7.41 5.63
N LEU A 223 -4.53 6.74 6.67
CA LEU A 223 -4.78 5.30 6.68
C LEU A 223 -5.84 4.88 5.65
N LYS A 224 -6.89 5.69 5.43
CA LYS A 224 -7.88 5.45 4.38
C LYS A 224 -7.33 5.66 2.97
N LYS A 225 -6.38 6.59 2.80
CA LYS A 225 -5.71 6.86 1.51
C LYS A 225 -4.68 5.78 1.17
N CYS A 226 -4.12 5.14 2.19
CA CYS A 226 -3.39 3.89 1.99
C CYS A 226 -4.43 2.80 1.66
N GLU A 227 -4.25 2.11 0.55
CA GLU A 227 -5.18 1.04 0.16
C GLU A 227 -5.29 -0.03 1.25
N ALA A 228 -6.42 -0.74 1.26
CA ALA A 228 -6.69 -1.84 2.19
C ALA A 228 -5.69 -2.98 1.96
N GLY A 229 -4.50 -2.86 2.54
CA GLY A 229 -3.49 -3.91 2.50
C GLY A 229 -3.85 -5.09 3.41
N PRO A 230 -3.10 -6.20 3.34
CA PRO A 230 -3.34 -7.38 4.17
C PRO A 230 -3.26 -7.02 5.66
N PRO A 231 -4.23 -7.42 6.49
CA PRO A 231 -4.18 -7.25 7.94
C PRO A 231 -2.89 -7.80 8.54
N GLN A 232 -2.44 -7.26 9.69
CA GLN A 232 -1.21 -7.76 10.33
C GLN A 232 -1.40 -9.11 11.02
N ASP A 233 -2.62 -9.42 11.46
CA ASP A 233 -2.93 -10.71 12.06
C ASP A 233 -2.90 -11.82 11.00
N PRO A 234 -2.18 -12.95 11.21
CA PRO A 234 -2.08 -14.02 10.22
C PRO A 234 -3.41 -14.64 9.81
N LYS A 235 -4.41 -14.70 10.72
CA LYS A 235 -5.73 -15.27 10.39
C LYS A 235 -6.53 -14.32 9.52
N GLU A 236 -6.52 -13.03 9.86
CA GLU A 236 -7.15 -12.00 9.04
C GLU A 236 -6.45 -11.83 7.68
N ALA A 237 -5.12 -11.98 7.63
CA ALA A 237 -4.33 -11.98 6.40
C ALA A 237 -4.72 -13.14 5.48
N LYS A 238 -4.91 -14.35 6.03
CA LYS A 238 -5.42 -15.50 5.27
C LYS A 238 -6.83 -15.23 4.73
N LYS A 239 -7.72 -14.68 5.55
CA LYS A 239 -9.08 -14.30 5.12
C LYS A 239 -9.04 -13.29 3.97
N PHE A 240 -8.21 -12.27 4.08
CA PHE A 240 -8.02 -11.25 3.05
C PHE A 240 -7.52 -11.85 1.72
N LEU A 241 -6.54 -12.75 1.78
CA LEU A 241 -6.05 -13.45 0.59
C LEU A 241 -7.15 -14.30 -0.06
N THR A 242 -7.94 -15.02 0.74
CA THR A 242 -9.08 -15.79 0.25
C THR A 242 -10.11 -14.90 -0.44
N GLU A 243 -10.50 -13.77 0.15
CA GLU A 243 -11.44 -12.83 -0.45
C GLU A 243 -10.91 -12.24 -1.77
N THR A 244 -9.62 -11.92 -1.82
CA THR A 244 -8.95 -11.43 -3.04
C THR A 244 -8.95 -12.48 -4.15
N LEU A 245 -8.62 -13.74 -3.82
CA LEU A 245 -8.62 -14.84 -4.79
C LEU A 245 -10.04 -15.18 -5.29
N ILE A 246 -11.04 -15.16 -4.41
CA ILE A 246 -12.45 -15.34 -4.82
C ILE A 246 -12.87 -14.21 -5.77
N GLY A 247 -12.47 -12.96 -5.48
CA GLY A 247 -12.70 -11.82 -6.38
C GLY A 247 -12.10 -12.05 -7.77
N PHE A 248 -10.85 -12.50 -7.83
CA PHE A 248 -10.18 -12.86 -9.09
C PHE A 248 -10.91 -13.99 -9.85
N ILE A 249 -11.29 -15.07 -9.17
CA ILE A 249 -12.00 -16.21 -9.77
C ILE A 249 -13.32 -15.76 -10.37
N ASN A 250 -14.08 -14.91 -9.66
CA ASN A 250 -15.33 -14.37 -10.15
C ASN A 250 -15.11 -13.51 -11.40
N GLN A 251 -14.06 -12.69 -11.46
CA GLN A 251 -13.75 -11.91 -12.66
C GLN A 251 -13.39 -12.79 -13.86
N ILE A 252 -12.55 -13.81 -13.67
CA ILE A 252 -12.22 -14.78 -14.74
C ILE A 252 -13.48 -15.48 -15.24
N LYS A 253 -14.36 -15.90 -14.32
CA LYS A 253 -15.62 -16.54 -14.67
C LYS A 253 -16.52 -15.58 -15.48
N SER A 254 -16.73 -14.35 -15.00
CA SER A 254 -17.56 -13.36 -15.69
C SER A 254 -17.02 -13.00 -17.08
N ILE A 255 -15.70 -12.95 -17.29
CA ILE A 255 -15.13 -12.76 -18.64
C ILE A 255 -15.37 -13.98 -19.52
N SER A 256 -15.19 -15.18 -18.97
CA SER A 256 -15.44 -16.41 -19.72
C SER A 256 -16.91 -16.57 -20.10
N GLU A 257 -17.83 -15.93 -19.37
CA GLU A 257 -19.28 -15.91 -19.63
C GLU A 257 -19.71 -14.72 -20.51
N GLY A 258 -18.85 -13.71 -20.66
CA GLY A 258 -19.09 -12.53 -21.51
C GLY A 258 -19.79 -11.38 -20.79
N GLU A 259 -19.89 -11.45 -19.46
CA GLU A 259 -20.55 -10.44 -18.62
C GLU A 259 -19.63 -9.26 -18.28
N LEU A 260 -18.32 -9.52 -18.16
CA LEU A 260 -17.33 -8.50 -17.79
C LEU A 260 -16.60 -7.97 -19.03
N ILE A 261 -16.54 -6.64 -19.14
CA ILE A 261 -15.79 -5.91 -20.18
C ILE A 261 -14.71 -5.10 -19.48
N ILE A 262 -13.44 -5.40 -19.76
CA ILE A 262 -12.32 -4.67 -19.17
C ILE A 262 -11.91 -3.49 -20.06
N GLU A 263 -11.63 -3.77 -21.34
CA GLU A 263 -11.25 -2.78 -22.35
C GLU A 263 -12.10 -3.00 -23.60
N GLU A 264 -11.98 -4.19 -24.15
CA GLU A 264 -12.75 -4.67 -25.28
C GLU A 264 -13.47 -5.96 -24.91
N ASN A 265 -14.61 -6.20 -25.55
CA ASN A 265 -15.38 -7.40 -25.30
C ASN A 265 -14.67 -8.62 -25.93
N LEU A 266 -14.26 -9.58 -25.09
CA LEU A 266 -13.60 -10.82 -25.53
C LEU A 266 -14.38 -11.52 -26.64
N PHE A 267 -15.70 -11.69 -26.50
CA PHE A 267 -16.52 -12.39 -27.47
C PHE A 267 -16.62 -11.65 -28.81
N VAL A 268 -16.50 -10.32 -28.81
CA VAL A 268 -16.40 -9.54 -30.06
C VAL A 268 -15.10 -9.88 -30.78
N GLN A 269 -13.98 -9.95 -30.07
CA GLN A 269 -12.68 -10.35 -30.64
C GLN A 269 -12.72 -11.78 -31.19
N LEU A 270 -13.24 -12.73 -30.42
CA LEU A 270 -13.39 -14.13 -30.86
C LEU A 270 -14.27 -14.22 -32.12
N ARG A 271 -15.38 -13.46 -32.16
CA ARG A 271 -16.29 -13.45 -33.31
C ARG A 271 -15.63 -12.89 -34.57
N MET A 272 -14.71 -11.95 -34.46
CA MET A 272 -13.94 -11.46 -35.62
C MET A 272 -13.08 -12.56 -36.22
N GLU A 273 -12.40 -13.35 -35.39
CA GLU A 273 -11.59 -14.49 -35.86
C GLU A 273 -12.47 -15.61 -36.44
N PHE A 274 -13.62 -15.92 -35.82
CA PHE A 274 -14.57 -16.88 -36.39
C PHE A 274 -15.15 -16.43 -37.73
N LYS A 275 -15.35 -15.13 -37.91
CA LYS A 275 -15.76 -14.58 -39.20
C LYS A 275 -14.67 -14.77 -40.26
N LYS A 276 -13.41 -14.46 -39.94
CA LYS A 276 -12.27 -14.69 -40.86
C LYS A 276 -12.16 -16.17 -41.26
N TRP A 277 -12.34 -17.08 -40.32
CA TRP A 277 -12.40 -18.52 -40.58
C TRP A 277 -13.53 -18.87 -41.57
N ASN A 278 -14.73 -18.35 -41.35
CA ASN A 278 -15.85 -18.57 -42.25
C ASN A 278 -15.60 -17.97 -43.64
N ASP A 279 -14.95 -16.81 -43.73
CA ASP A 279 -14.58 -16.19 -45.00
C ASP A 279 -13.56 -17.07 -45.76
N GLN A 280 -12.55 -17.62 -45.07
CA GLN A 280 -11.58 -18.57 -45.65
C GLN A 280 -12.23 -19.87 -46.13
N LEU A 281 -13.21 -20.40 -45.37
CA LEU A 281 -13.99 -21.56 -45.79
C LEU A 281 -14.75 -21.29 -47.09
N ASN A 282 -15.31 -20.08 -47.23
CA ASN A 282 -16.07 -19.69 -48.42
C ASN A 282 -15.16 -19.41 -49.64
N GLU A 283 -13.99 -18.80 -49.43
CA GLU A 283 -13.01 -18.55 -50.51
C GLU A 283 -12.43 -19.84 -51.10
N LYS A 284 -12.20 -20.84 -50.25
CA LYS A 284 -11.66 -22.14 -50.68
C LYS A 284 -12.71 -23.09 -51.27
N LYS A 285 -13.96 -22.64 -51.45
CA LYS A 285 -15.02 -23.45 -52.07
C LYS A 285 -14.63 -23.80 -53.51
N PRO A 286 -14.53 -25.10 -53.85
CA PRO A 286 -14.26 -25.49 -55.22
C PRO A 286 -15.46 -25.13 -56.11
N SER A 287 -15.19 -24.47 -57.24
CA SER A 287 -16.21 -24.21 -58.27
C SER A 287 -16.21 -25.36 -59.26
N PHE A 288 -17.25 -26.18 -59.23
CA PHE A 288 -17.36 -27.36 -60.10
C PHE A 288 -18.09 -27.10 -61.43
N HIS A 289 -18.35 -25.83 -61.78
CA HIS A 289 -19.08 -25.48 -62.99
C HIS A 289 -18.27 -25.63 -64.28
N ASN A 290 -16.94 -25.73 -64.19
CA ASN A 290 -16.04 -26.03 -65.31
C ASN A 290 -14.91 -26.96 -64.83
N LEU A 291 -15.10 -28.28 -64.93
CA LEU A 291 -14.06 -29.26 -64.62
C LEU A 291 -12.86 -29.05 -65.57
N PRO A 292 -11.65 -28.67 -65.10
CA PRO A 292 -10.48 -28.47 -65.95
C PRO A 292 -10.08 -29.76 -66.70
N GLU A 293 -9.29 -29.64 -67.78
CA GLU A 293 -8.76 -30.81 -68.53
C GLU A 293 -8.02 -31.82 -67.63
N GLU A 294 -7.42 -31.36 -66.53
CA GLU A 294 -6.78 -32.19 -65.51
C GLU A 294 -7.74 -33.16 -64.80
N GLU A 295 -8.99 -32.76 -64.57
CA GLU A 295 -10.03 -33.60 -63.96
C GLU A 295 -10.61 -34.62 -64.96
N ILE A 296 -10.57 -34.32 -66.27
CA ILE A 296 -10.89 -35.28 -67.33
C ILE A 296 -9.83 -36.38 -67.38
N GLN A 297 -8.55 -36.01 -67.27
CA GLN A 297 -7.43 -36.94 -67.17
C GLN A 297 -7.53 -37.78 -65.88
N PHE A 298 -7.89 -37.13 -64.76
CA PHE A 298 -8.14 -37.78 -63.48
C PHE A 298 -9.29 -38.80 -63.59
N TYR A 299 -10.41 -38.44 -64.24
CA TYR A 299 -11.53 -39.35 -64.50
C TYR A 299 -11.11 -40.57 -65.33
N GLN A 300 -10.26 -40.38 -66.35
CA GLN A 300 -9.72 -41.49 -67.14
C GLN A 300 -8.85 -42.44 -66.32
N ASN A 301 -8.11 -41.94 -65.32
CA ASN A 301 -7.21 -42.75 -64.49
C ASN A 301 -7.94 -43.69 -63.51
N TYR A 302 -9.15 -43.34 -63.07
CA TYR A 302 -9.95 -44.17 -62.15
C TYR A 302 -11.01 -45.02 -62.85
N ARG A 303 -11.21 -44.82 -64.16
CA ARG A 303 -12.15 -45.59 -64.97
C ARG A 303 -11.67 -47.04 -65.13
N GLY A 304 -12.59 -48.00 -65.01
CA GLY A 304 -12.29 -49.42 -65.30
C GLY A 304 -13.04 -50.46 -64.48
N ARG A 305 -13.78 -50.04 -63.45
CA ARG A 305 -14.68 -50.91 -62.66
C ARG A 305 -16.16 -50.53 -62.75
N GLU A 306 -16.50 -49.27 -63.03
CA GLU A 306 -17.90 -48.87 -63.22
C GLU A 306 -18.48 -49.26 -64.59
N LEU A 307 -19.81 -49.46 -64.63
CA LEU A 307 -20.59 -49.65 -65.86
C LEU A 307 -20.72 -48.33 -66.63
N LEU A 308 -20.95 -48.42 -67.95
CA LEU A 308 -21.19 -47.25 -68.81
C LEU A 308 -22.39 -46.44 -68.30
N GLY A 309 -22.14 -45.18 -67.92
CA GLY A 309 -23.17 -44.26 -67.43
C GLY A 309 -23.15 -44.04 -65.91
N PHE A 310 -22.48 -44.90 -65.15
CA PHE A 310 -22.37 -44.77 -63.69
C PHE A 310 -21.17 -43.93 -63.27
N SER A 311 -21.32 -43.23 -62.15
CA SER A 311 -20.29 -42.39 -61.55
C SER A 311 -19.29 -43.21 -60.70
N ASN A 312 -18.01 -42.83 -60.72
CA ASN A 312 -17.00 -43.47 -59.87
C ASN A 312 -16.98 -42.83 -58.48
N TYR A 313 -17.50 -43.54 -57.49
CA TYR A 313 -17.48 -43.10 -56.08
C TYR A 313 -16.08 -42.74 -55.57
N LYS A 314 -15.03 -43.44 -56.03
CA LYS A 314 -13.65 -43.16 -55.59
C LYS A 314 -13.16 -41.80 -56.06
N MET A 315 -13.69 -41.30 -57.18
CA MET A 315 -13.36 -39.96 -57.68
C MET A 315 -13.95 -38.88 -56.77
N PHE A 316 -15.23 -39.00 -56.40
CA PHE A 316 -15.87 -38.14 -55.38
C PHE A 316 -15.06 -38.12 -54.08
N GLU A 317 -14.68 -39.31 -53.62
CA GLU A 317 -13.92 -39.48 -52.38
C GLU A 317 -12.60 -38.70 -52.40
N VAL A 318 -11.79 -38.83 -53.46
CA VAL A 318 -10.48 -38.16 -53.51
C VAL A 318 -10.61 -36.64 -53.61
N VAL A 319 -11.55 -36.12 -54.42
CA VAL A 319 -11.76 -34.68 -54.56
C VAL A 319 -12.16 -34.04 -53.23
N LEU A 320 -13.10 -34.66 -52.52
CA LEU A 320 -13.57 -34.17 -51.23
C LEU A 320 -12.49 -34.29 -50.14
N GLN A 321 -11.76 -35.40 -50.11
CA GLN A 321 -10.64 -35.59 -49.18
C GLN A 321 -9.53 -34.55 -49.39
N ASN A 322 -9.20 -34.23 -50.64
CA ASN A 322 -8.23 -33.18 -50.96
C ASN A 322 -8.71 -31.81 -50.49
N HIS A 323 -9.99 -31.47 -50.72
CA HIS A 323 -10.56 -30.20 -50.26
C HIS A 323 -10.50 -30.09 -48.72
N VAL A 324 -10.95 -31.12 -48.00
CA VAL A 324 -10.91 -31.18 -46.53
C VAL A 324 -9.47 -31.02 -46.00
N ALA A 325 -8.49 -31.65 -46.64
CA ALA A 325 -7.08 -31.52 -46.25
C ALA A 325 -6.57 -30.06 -46.32
N THR A 326 -7.02 -29.26 -47.31
CA THR A 326 -6.60 -27.85 -47.43
C THR A 326 -7.12 -26.92 -46.33
N LEU A 327 -8.12 -27.38 -45.55
CA LEU A 327 -8.76 -26.63 -44.47
C LEU A 327 -8.09 -26.85 -43.11
N LYS A 328 -7.20 -27.84 -42.99
CA LYS A 328 -6.54 -28.19 -41.73
C LYS A 328 -5.62 -27.08 -41.21
N GLU A 329 -4.73 -26.56 -42.04
CA GLU A 329 -3.79 -25.49 -41.65
C GLU A 329 -4.52 -24.22 -41.13
N PRO A 330 -5.50 -23.63 -41.85
CA PRO A 330 -6.19 -22.46 -41.32
C PRO A 330 -7.02 -22.73 -40.05
N ALA A 331 -7.42 -23.97 -39.79
CA ALA A 331 -8.06 -24.33 -38.52
C ALA A 331 -7.08 -24.27 -37.34
N ILE A 332 -5.81 -24.63 -37.56
CA ILE A 332 -4.73 -24.50 -36.57
C ILE A 332 -4.37 -23.03 -36.37
N ASP A 333 -4.33 -22.23 -37.44
CA ASP A 333 -4.11 -20.78 -37.35
C ASP A 333 -5.22 -20.10 -36.52
N LEU A 334 -6.48 -20.48 -36.73
CA LEU A 334 -7.61 -20.00 -35.93
C LEU A 334 -7.40 -20.33 -34.44
N LEU A 335 -7.02 -21.57 -34.11
CA LEU A 335 -6.73 -21.97 -32.74
C LEU A 335 -5.64 -21.10 -32.10
N SER A 336 -4.55 -20.84 -32.84
CA SER A 336 -3.44 -20.00 -32.39
C SER A 336 -3.87 -18.54 -32.14
N ALA A 337 -4.69 -17.97 -33.04
CA ALA A 337 -5.22 -16.62 -32.88
C ALA A 337 -6.11 -16.49 -31.63
N ILE A 338 -7.02 -17.45 -31.42
CA ILE A 338 -7.91 -17.47 -30.25
C ILE A 338 -7.09 -17.62 -28.96
N ARG A 339 -6.06 -18.47 -28.95
CA ARG A 339 -5.15 -18.60 -27.81
C ARG A 339 -4.52 -17.27 -27.41
N GLY A 340 -3.99 -16.52 -28.37
CA GLY A 340 -3.37 -15.22 -28.12
C GLY A 340 -4.33 -14.23 -27.45
N ILE A 341 -5.55 -14.14 -27.97
CA ILE A 341 -6.61 -13.29 -27.43
C ILE A 341 -6.94 -13.65 -25.98
N VAL A 342 -7.15 -14.94 -25.69
CA VAL A 342 -7.51 -15.38 -24.32
C VAL A 342 -6.37 -15.13 -23.33
N ILE A 343 -5.12 -15.41 -23.72
CA ILE A 343 -3.94 -15.13 -22.88
C ILE A 343 -3.85 -13.64 -22.54
N GLN A 344 -4.02 -12.77 -23.52
CA GLN A 344 -3.97 -11.32 -23.33
C GLN A 344 -5.05 -10.87 -22.33
N GLN A 345 -6.31 -11.27 -22.55
CA GLN A 345 -7.42 -10.87 -21.68
C GLN A 345 -7.23 -11.37 -20.24
N PHE A 346 -6.85 -12.63 -20.04
CA PHE A 346 -6.61 -13.16 -18.69
C PHE A 346 -5.42 -12.49 -18.00
N THR A 347 -4.38 -12.12 -18.75
CA THR A 347 -3.25 -11.37 -18.22
C THR A 347 -3.67 -9.99 -17.72
N VAL A 348 -4.56 -9.30 -18.45
CA VAL A 348 -5.10 -8.00 -18.00
C VAL A 348 -5.87 -8.15 -16.68
N VAL A 349 -6.70 -9.19 -16.53
CA VAL A 349 -7.42 -9.48 -15.27
C VAL A 349 -6.46 -9.70 -14.11
N VAL A 350 -5.43 -10.52 -14.33
CA VAL A 350 -4.40 -10.78 -13.31
C VAL A 350 -3.74 -9.47 -12.90
N ASN A 351 -3.37 -8.63 -13.87
CA ASN A 351 -2.77 -7.34 -13.56
C ASN A 351 -3.73 -6.45 -12.75
N GLN A 352 -4.99 -6.30 -13.15
CA GLN A 352 -5.96 -5.46 -12.44
C GLN A 352 -6.27 -5.95 -11.01
N CYS A 353 -6.38 -7.27 -10.82
CA CYS A 353 -6.62 -7.85 -9.49
C CYS A 353 -5.46 -7.67 -8.52
N PHE A 354 -4.22 -7.66 -9.00
CA PHE A 354 -3.02 -7.69 -8.17
C PHE A 354 -2.15 -6.42 -8.25
N GLN A 355 -2.51 -5.42 -9.08
CA GLN A 355 -1.76 -4.18 -9.31
C GLN A 355 -1.39 -3.44 -8.02
N ASN A 356 -2.29 -3.48 -7.06
CA ASN A 356 -2.24 -2.74 -5.81
C ASN A 356 -1.37 -3.39 -4.72
N TYR A 357 -0.87 -4.60 -4.99
CA TYR A 357 -0.12 -5.37 -4.01
C TYR A 357 1.25 -5.74 -4.56
N PRO A 358 2.27 -4.89 -4.36
CA PRO A 358 3.65 -5.17 -4.78
C PRO A 358 4.19 -6.50 -4.23
N ALA A 359 3.74 -6.89 -3.04
CA ALA A 359 4.08 -8.20 -2.43
C ALA A 359 3.50 -9.39 -3.21
N LEU A 360 2.40 -9.19 -3.94
CA LEU A 360 1.76 -10.18 -4.80
C LEU A 360 2.31 -10.16 -6.23
N LEU A 361 3.30 -9.33 -6.58
CA LEU A 361 3.89 -9.33 -7.93
C LEU A 361 4.52 -10.68 -8.30
N ASP A 362 5.10 -11.37 -7.32
CA ASP A 362 5.57 -12.74 -7.52
C ASP A 362 4.40 -13.68 -7.82
N ILE A 363 3.24 -13.47 -7.18
CA ILE A 363 2.00 -14.21 -7.49
C ILE A 363 1.46 -13.82 -8.86
N THR A 364 1.48 -12.55 -9.24
CA THR A 364 1.10 -12.08 -10.59
C THR A 364 1.92 -12.81 -11.65
N LYS A 365 3.25 -12.90 -11.48
CA LYS A 365 4.14 -13.64 -12.40
C LYS A 365 3.82 -15.12 -12.44
N VAL A 366 3.73 -15.78 -11.28
CA VAL A 366 3.34 -17.20 -11.18
C VAL A 366 2.00 -17.44 -11.86
N ASN A 367 1.04 -16.53 -11.72
CA ASN A 367 -0.28 -16.64 -12.32
C ASN A 367 -0.24 -16.49 -13.84
N ILE A 368 0.59 -15.57 -14.35
CA ILE A 368 0.83 -15.43 -15.78
C ILE A 368 1.47 -16.72 -16.33
N ASP A 369 2.51 -17.25 -15.68
CA ASP A 369 3.15 -18.50 -16.09
C ASP A 369 2.17 -19.68 -16.07
N LYS A 370 1.30 -19.75 -15.06
CA LYS A 370 0.21 -20.75 -14.99
C LYS A 370 -0.76 -20.61 -16.16
N ILE A 371 -1.15 -19.39 -16.54
CA ILE A 371 -2.03 -19.17 -17.71
C ILE A 371 -1.37 -19.75 -18.96
N TYR A 372 -0.09 -19.45 -19.20
CA TYR A 372 0.64 -19.99 -20.35
C TYR A 372 0.72 -21.52 -20.34
N ASN A 373 1.01 -22.13 -19.18
CA ASN A 373 1.09 -23.58 -19.04
C ASN A 373 -0.25 -24.27 -19.29
N ILE A 374 -1.33 -23.77 -18.68
CA ILE A 374 -2.69 -24.31 -18.88
C ILE A 374 -3.08 -24.18 -20.36
N GLN A 375 -2.86 -23.01 -20.96
CA GLN A 375 -3.17 -22.77 -22.38
C GLN A 375 -2.38 -23.69 -23.31
N SER A 376 -1.11 -24.00 -23.01
CA SER A 376 -0.30 -24.95 -23.79
C SER A 376 -0.92 -26.35 -23.77
N VAL A 377 -1.31 -26.84 -22.58
CA VAL A 377 -1.94 -28.16 -22.44
C VAL A 377 -3.32 -28.21 -23.10
N GLN A 378 -4.09 -27.12 -23.05
CA GLN A 378 -5.40 -27.04 -23.71
C GLN A 378 -5.26 -26.95 -25.23
N GLN A 379 -4.23 -26.27 -25.73
CA GLN A 379 -3.91 -26.22 -27.16
C GLN A 379 -3.64 -27.62 -27.71
N GLU A 380 -2.77 -28.42 -27.07
CA GLU A 380 -2.48 -29.79 -27.52
C GLU A 380 -3.74 -30.66 -27.59
N LYS A 381 -4.65 -30.52 -26.60
CA LYS A 381 -5.94 -31.22 -26.61
C LYS A 381 -6.82 -30.76 -27.76
N ALA A 382 -6.92 -29.45 -27.99
CA ALA A 382 -7.71 -28.88 -29.06
C ALA A 382 -7.16 -29.31 -30.44
N GLU A 383 -5.83 -29.24 -30.66
CA GLU A 383 -5.18 -29.69 -31.91
C GLU A 383 -5.45 -31.17 -32.21
N LYS A 384 -5.43 -32.02 -31.17
CA LYS A 384 -5.81 -33.42 -31.30
C LYS A 384 -7.27 -33.57 -31.73
N ARG A 385 -8.20 -32.83 -31.11
CA ARG A 385 -9.63 -32.85 -31.50
C ARG A 385 -9.87 -32.30 -32.90
N ILE A 386 -9.13 -31.27 -33.31
CA ILE A 386 -9.16 -30.76 -34.68
C ILE A 386 -8.75 -31.89 -35.63
N SER A 387 -7.61 -32.54 -35.36
CA SER A 387 -7.13 -33.63 -36.21
C SER A 387 -8.13 -34.79 -36.31
N GLU A 388 -8.72 -35.22 -35.18
CA GLU A 388 -9.78 -36.24 -35.16
C GLU A 388 -11.02 -35.79 -35.96
N GLN A 389 -11.41 -34.51 -35.90
CA GLN A 389 -12.52 -33.97 -36.70
C GLN A 389 -12.22 -34.04 -38.20
N PHE A 390 -11.00 -33.70 -38.61
CA PHE A 390 -10.57 -33.81 -40.00
C PHE A 390 -10.51 -35.28 -40.47
N GLU A 391 -10.06 -36.21 -39.64
CA GLU A 391 -10.11 -37.65 -39.93
C GLU A 391 -11.55 -38.16 -40.11
N MET A 392 -12.49 -37.66 -39.31
CA MET A 392 -13.91 -37.98 -39.49
C MET A 392 -14.48 -37.43 -40.80
N GLU A 393 -14.09 -36.23 -41.19
CA GLU A 393 -14.58 -35.57 -42.42
C GLU A 393 -13.92 -36.14 -43.70
N HIS A 394 -12.82 -36.88 -43.56
CA HIS A 394 -12.30 -37.74 -44.64
C HIS A 394 -13.21 -38.95 -44.94
N MET A 395 -14.10 -39.32 -44.01
CA MET A 395 -15.14 -40.33 -44.25
C MET A 395 -16.36 -39.66 -44.89
N LEU A 396 -16.75 -40.14 -46.07
CA LEU A 396 -17.93 -39.62 -46.75
C LEU A 396 -19.22 -40.15 -46.11
N PHE A 397 -19.97 -39.27 -45.46
CA PHE A 397 -21.28 -39.61 -44.91
C PHE A 397 -22.17 -38.36 -44.72
N ILE A 398 -23.38 -38.43 -45.27
CA ILE A 398 -24.45 -37.44 -45.08
C ILE A 398 -25.79 -38.18 -45.08
N GLN A 399 -26.74 -37.69 -44.28
CA GLN A 399 -28.11 -38.19 -44.29
C GLN A 399 -28.85 -37.70 -45.55
N ASP A 400 -29.56 -38.60 -46.23
CA ASP A 400 -30.25 -38.31 -47.49
C ASP A 400 -31.12 -37.04 -47.44
N PRO A 401 -31.93 -36.77 -46.40
CA PRO A 401 -32.74 -35.54 -46.34
C PRO A 401 -31.91 -34.24 -46.33
N ILE A 402 -30.75 -34.26 -45.65
CA ILE A 402 -29.87 -33.08 -45.53
C ILE A 402 -29.17 -32.82 -46.88
N TYR A 403 -28.73 -33.90 -47.52
CA TYR A 403 -28.08 -33.85 -48.82
C TYR A 403 -29.06 -33.37 -49.90
N LEU A 404 -30.25 -33.97 -49.98
CA LEU A 404 -31.29 -33.61 -50.95
C LEU A 404 -31.75 -32.16 -50.81
N LYS A 405 -31.85 -31.65 -49.57
CA LYS A 405 -32.16 -30.24 -49.32
C LYS A 405 -31.11 -29.31 -49.93
N SER A 406 -29.84 -29.57 -49.66
CA SER A 406 -28.72 -28.76 -50.18
C SER A 406 -28.63 -28.84 -51.71
N LEU A 407 -28.84 -30.04 -52.27
CA LEU A 407 -28.88 -30.25 -53.72
C LEU A 407 -30.05 -29.50 -54.38
N THR A 408 -31.23 -29.49 -53.75
CA THR A 408 -32.42 -28.73 -54.22
C THR A 408 -32.16 -27.23 -54.23
N GLU A 409 -31.45 -26.71 -53.21
CA GLU A 409 -31.09 -25.30 -53.13
C GLU A 409 -30.13 -24.87 -54.25
N ILE A 410 -29.18 -25.73 -54.63
CA ILE A 410 -28.20 -25.46 -55.69
C ILE A 410 -28.83 -25.58 -57.10
N THR A 411 -29.52 -26.68 -57.36
CA THR A 411 -30.08 -27.01 -58.69
C THR A 411 -31.41 -26.29 -58.98
N LYS A 412 -32.11 -25.84 -57.94
CA LYS A 412 -33.49 -25.34 -57.99
C LYS A 412 -34.51 -26.38 -58.49
N GLU A 413 -34.14 -27.66 -58.49
CA GLU A 413 -35.02 -28.78 -58.82
C GLU A 413 -35.41 -29.53 -57.55
N THR A 414 -36.70 -29.89 -57.41
CA THR A 414 -37.17 -30.69 -56.27
C THR A 414 -36.87 -32.18 -56.46
N TYR A 415 -36.11 -32.76 -55.54
CA TYR A 415 -35.82 -34.20 -55.48
C TYR A 415 -36.58 -34.88 -54.33
N SER A 416 -37.08 -36.10 -54.56
CA SER A 416 -37.63 -36.98 -53.51
C SER A 416 -36.78 -38.25 -53.35
N GLU A 417 -36.84 -38.88 -52.17
CA GLU A 417 -36.13 -40.15 -51.91
C GLU A 417 -36.55 -41.26 -52.90
N GLU A 418 -37.80 -41.25 -53.36
CA GLU A 418 -38.31 -42.20 -54.36
C GLU A 418 -37.63 -42.07 -55.74
N GLN A 419 -36.96 -40.94 -56.01
CA GLN A 419 -36.28 -40.64 -57.27
C GLN A 419 -34.76 -40.83 -57.22
N LEU A 420 -34.18 -41.23 -56.09
CA LEU A 420 -32.73 -41.45 -55.88
C LEU A 420 -32.03 -42.24 -57.03
N PRO A 421 -32.61 -43.32 -57.60
CA PRO A 421 -31.99 -44.06 -58.71
C PRO A 421 -31.88 -43.29 -60.03
N LEU A 422 -32.62 -42.18 -60.19
CA LEU A 422 -32.68 -41.36 -61.42
C LEU A 422 -31.73 -40.15 -61.40
N ILE A 423 -31.06 -39.89 -60.27
CA ILE A 423 -30.23 -38.71 -60.03
C ILE A 423 -28.80 -38.89 -60.58
N ASP A 424 -28.34 -40.13 -60.81
CA ASP A 424 -27.01 -40.45 -61.37
C ASP A 424 -26.91 -40.13 -62.88
N LYS A 425 -27.07 -38.84 -63.23
CA LYS A 425 -26.82 -38.30 -64.56
C LYS A 425 -25.49 -37.57 -64.55
N ARG A 426 -24.63 -37.81 -65.54
CA ARG A 426 -23.30 -37.15 -65.66
C ARG A 426 -23.31 -35.61 -65.56
N CYS A 427 -24.42 -34.95 -65.87
CA CYS A 427 -24.53 -33.49 -65.86
C CYS A 427 -24.76 -32.87 -64.46
N THR A 428 -25.12 -33.67 -63.44
CA THR A 428 -25.40 -33.19 -62.06
C THR A 428 -24.22 -33.40 -61.09
N TYR A 429 -23.09 -33.93 -61.58
CA TYR A 429 -21.94 -34.34 -60.75
C TYR A 429 -21.26 -33.16 -60.02
N GLY A 430 -21.10 -32.02 -60.70
CA GLY A 430 -20.52 -30.83 -60.07
C GLY A 430 -21.43 -30.27 -58.98
N GLU A 431 -22.74 -30.30 -59.19
CA GLU A 431 -23.75 -29.82 -58.24
C GLU A 431 -23.82 -30.75 -57.00
N MET A 432 -23.66 -32.06 -57.20
CA MET A 432 -23.55 -33.05 -56.12
C MET A 432 -22.32 -32.82 -55.23
N LEU A 433 -21.15 -32.62 -55.85
CA LEU A 433 -19.92 -32.29 -55.12
C LEU A 433 -20.06 -30.97 -54.36
N GLN A 434 -20.64 -29.96 -55.01
CA GLN A 434 -20.89 -28.67 -54.38
C GLN A 434 -21.81 -28.80 -53.16
N ALA A 435 -22.91 -29.55 -53.28
CA ALA A 435 -23.83 -29.81 -52.17
C ALA A 435 -23.11 -30.46 -50.98
N TYR A 436 -22.24 -31.44 -51.24
CA TYR A 436 -21.45 -32.08 -50.19
C TYR A 436 -20.48 -31.08 -49.54
N CYS A 437 -19.73 -30.32 -50.34
CA CYS A 437 -18.79 -29.30 -49.87
C CYS A 437 -19.48 -28.24 -49.00
N GLU A 438 -20.68 -27.78 -49.36
CA GLU A 438 -21.43 -26.80 -48.58
C GLU A 438 -21.79 -27.33 -47.19
N ILE A 439 -22.19 -28.60 -47.09
CA ILE A 439 -22.50 -29.24 -45.82
C ILE A 439 -21.24 -29.39 -44.95
N VAL A 440 -20.11 -29.81 -45.53
CA VAL A 440 -18.83 -29.90 -44.81
C VAL A 440 -18.39 -28.53 -44.30
N VAL A 441 -18.45 -27.51 -45.16
CA VAL A 441 -18.13 -26.12 -44.78
C VAL A 441 -19.00 -25.66 -43.62
N GLN A 442 -20.31 -25.93 -43.66
CA GLN A 442 -21.22 -25.58 -42.57
C GLN A 442 -20.86 -26.30 -41.27
N ARG A 443 -20.62 -27.62 -41.32
CA ARG A 443 -20.20 -28.39 -40.14
C ARG A 443 -18.92 -27.82 -39.53
N MET A 444 -17.93 -27.50 -40.37
CA MET A 444 -16.65 -26.93 -39.93
C MET A 444 -16.79 -25.50 -39.41
N ALA A 445 -17.68 -24.69 -40.00
CA ALA A 445 -17.96 -23.32 -39.55
C ALA A 445 -18.57 -23.29 -38.15
N ASP A 446 -19.36 -24.30 -37.77
CA ASP A 446 -20.02 -24.36 -36.47
C ASP A 446 -19.19 -25.13 -35.42
N GLN A 447 -18.73 -26.34 -35.76
CA GLN A 447 -18.11 -27.26 -34.79
C GLN A 447 -16.76 -26.78 -34.29
N LEU A 448 -15.90 -26.24 -35.18
CA LEU A 448 -14.56 -25.81 -34.81
C LEU A 448 -14.59 -24.63 -33.83
N PRO A 449 -15.31 -23.52 -34.09
CA PRO A 449 -15.45 -22.44 -33.11
C PRO A 449 -16.01 -22.89 -31.76
N MET A 450 -17.02 -23.77 -31.74
CA MET A 450 -17.58 -24.32 -30.50
C MET A 450 -16.54 -25.10 -29.70
N MET A 451 -15.81 -26.01 -30.36
CA MET A 451 -14.77 -26.82 -29.74
C MET A 451 -13.61 -25.96 -29.24
N ILE A 452 -13.10 -25.03 -30.05
CA ILE A 452 -12.00 -24.14 -29.66
C ILE A 452 -12.41 -23.28 -28.45
N THR A 453 -13.62 -22.72 -28.46
CA THR A 453 -14.13 -21.92 -27.32
C THR A 453 -14.24 -22.74 -26.04
N LEU A 454 -14.66 -24.01 -26.14
CA LEU A 454 -14.75 -24.91 -25.00
C LEU A 454 -13.37 -25.14 -24.35
N PHE A 455 -12.37 -25.53 -25.13
CA PHE A 455 -11.04 -25.86 -24.61
C PHE A 455 -10.26 -24.61 -24.21
N MET A 456 -10.18 -23.61 -25.10
CA MET A 456 -9.29 -22.47 -24.92
C MET A 456 -9.82 -21.43 -23.93
N LEU A 457 -11.14 -21.27 -23.82
CA LEU A 457 -11.75 -20.28 -22.92
C LEU A 457 -12.38 -20.93 -21.69
N LYS A 458 -13.40 -21.78 -21.88
CA LYS A 458 -14.21 -22.29 -20.75
C LYS A 458 -13.43 -23.23 -19.85
N GLN A 459 -12.73 -24.21 -20.41
CA GLN A 459 -11.92 -25.15 -19.62
C GLN A 459 -10.69 -24.47 -19.02
N THR A 460 -10.02 -23.58 -19.75
CA THR A 460 -8.92 -22.78 -19.19
C THR A 460 -9.37 -21.96 -17.98
N ALA A 461 -10.50 -21.24 -18.07
CA ALA A 461 -11.04 -20.47 -16.95
C ALA A 461 -11.30 -21.36 -15.72
N HIS A 462 -11.87 -22.54 -15.94
CA HIS A 462 -12.13 -23.51 -14.86
C HIS A 462 -10.83 -24.02 -14.22
N LEU A 463 -9.85 -24.46 -15.02
CA LEU A 463 -8.59 -25.00 -14.52
C LEU A 463 -7.79 -23.93 -13.77
N LEU A 464 -7.75 -22.72 -14.32
CA LEU A 464 -7.10 -21.58 -13.66
C LEU A 464 -7.75 -21.31 -12.29
N SER A 465 -9.08 -21.39 -12.20
CA SER A 465 -9.79 -21.19 -10.93
C SER A 465 -9.45 -22.25 -9.88
N ILE A 466 -9.32 -23.53 -10.27
CA ILE A 466 -8.90 -24.61 -9.36
C ILE A 466 -7.46 -24.38 -8.90
N ASP A 467 -6.56 -24.08 -9.83
CA ASP A 467 -5.12 -23.90 -9.54
C ASP A 467 -4.81 -22.65 -8.71
N MET A 468 -5.71 -21.65 -8.72
CA MET A 468 -5.60 -20.51 -7.81
C MET A 468 -6.03 -20.85 -6.40
N LEU A 469 -7.06 -21.68 -6.23
CA LEU A 469 -7.49 -22.10 -4.90
C LEU A 469 -6.44 -22.99 -4.23
N SER A 470 -5.73 -23.83 -5.00
CA SER A 470 -4.66 -24.68 -4.45
C SER A 470 -3.45 -23.90 -3.91
N LEU A 471 -3.27 -22.63 -4.29
CA LEU A 471 -2.25 -21.76 -3.69
C LEU A 471 -2.48 -21.52 -2.19
N LEU A 472 -3.71 -21.69 -1.70
CA LEU A 472 -4.05 -21.56 -0.28
C LEU A 472 -3.58 -22.75 0.58
N ASP A 473 -3.30 -23.90 -0.03
CA ASP A 473 -3.01 -25.15 0.67
C ASP A 473 -1.51 -25.39 0.91
N GLY A 474 -0.63 -24.74 0.14
CA GLY A 474 0.82 -24.98 0.18
C GLY A 474 1.70 -23.78 0.58
N ALA A 475 1.16 -22.57 0.65
CA ALA A 475 1.97 -21.37 0.83
C ALA A 475 1.96 -20.82 2.27
N ASN A 476 3.12 -20.39 2.74
CA ASN A 476 3.19 -19.55 3.94
C ASN A 476 2.60 -18.18 3.61
N VAL A 477 1.32 -17.99 3.92
CA VAL A 477 0.53 -16.76 3.70
C VAL A 477 1.29 -15.51 4.16
N SER A 478 2.10 -15.66 5.21
CA SER A 478 2.90 -14.55 5.74
C SER A 478 4.06 -14.14 4.81
N GLU A 479 4.71 -15.07 4.12
CA GLU A 479 5.76 -14.73 3.14
C GLU A 479 5.17 -14.09 1.88
N LEU A 480 3.98 -14.54 1.46
CA LEU A 480 3.29 -14.00 0.27
C LEU A 480 2.75 -12.59 0.47
N LEU A 481 2.25 -12.26 1.66
CA LEU A 481 1.58 -10.98 1.93
C LEU A 481 2.48 -9.91 2.53
N PHE A 482 3.58 -10.28 3.20
CA PHE A 482 4.38 -9.35 4.00
C PHE A 482 5.81 -9.10 3.50
N LYS A 483 6.14 -9.47 2.25
CA LYS A 483 7.40 -8.98 1.64
C LYS A 483 7.47 -7.45 1.73
N ASP A 484 8.60 -6.93 2.19
CA ASP A 484 8.82 -5.54 2.55
C ASP A 484 8.51 -4.61 1.37
N SER A 485 7.37 -3.92 1.46
CA SER A 485 7.03 -2.80 0.60
C SER A 485 7.06 -1.51 1.42
N ASP A 486 7.49 -0.41 0.81
CA ASP A 486 7.48 0.91 1.45
C ASP A 486 6.08 1.29 1.95
N VAL A 487 5.05 0.86 1.23
CA VAL A 487 3.63 0.99 1.61
C VAL A 487 3.31 0.19 2.88
N GLY A 488 3.79 -1.06 2.96
CA GLY A 488 3.66 -1.90 4.15
C GLY A 488 4.32 -1.29 5.38
N ARG A 489 5.55 -0.76 5.24
CA ARG A 489 6.27 -0.08 6.33
C ARG A 489 5.54 1.17 6.79
N LYS A 490 5.15 2.06 5.86
CA LYS A 490 4.39 3.27 6.16
C LYS A 490 3.08 2.97 6.89
N ARG A 491 2.37 1.91 6.48
CA ARG A 491 1.14 1.47 7.12
C ARG A 491 1.39 0.96 8.55
N ARG A 492 2.45 0.17 8.79
CA ARG A 492 2.85 -0.26 10.14
C ARG A 492 3.11 0.93 11.05
N ASP A 493 3.86 1.93 10.56
CA ASP A 493 4.18 3.14 11.31
C ASP A 493 2.93 3.97 11.64
N LEU A 494 1.99 4.08 10.68
CA LEU A 494 0.72 4.76 10.88
C LEU A 494 -0.17 4.06 11.91
N HIS A 495 -0.25 2.72 11.88
CA HIS A 495 -0.98 1.96 12.90
C HIS A 495 -0.35 2.12 14.29
N ALA A 496 0.97 1.95 14.40
CA ALA A 496 1.67 2.13 15.67
C ALA A 496 1.48 3.56 16.23
N ARG A 497 1.46 4.58 15.35
CA ARG A 497 1.19 5.96 15.74
C ARG A 497 -0.27 6.15 16.17
N LEU A 498 -1.23 5.53 15.48
CA LEU A 498 -2.65 5.58 15.83
C LEU A 498 -2.92 4.94 17.19
N ASP A 499 -2.29 3.79 17.49
CA ASP A 499 -2.41 3.12 18.79
C ASP A 499 -1.86 3.98 19.92
N ARG A 500 -0.67 4.59 19.74
CA ARG A 500 -0.11 5.54 20.70
C ARG A 500 -1.04 6.74 20.95
N MET A 501 -1.62 7.29 19.89
CA MET A 501 -2.56 8.41 20.00
C MET A 501 -3.86 8.02 20.70
N ARG A 502 -4.36 6.80 20.48
CA ARG A 502 -5.54 6.26 21.16
C ARG A 502 -5.30 6.10 22.66
N ILE A 503 -4.16 5.54 23.05
CA ILE A 503 -3.75 5.46 24.46
C ILE A 503 -3.67 6.86 25.08
N GLY A 504 -3.12 7.84 24.35
CA GLY A 504 -3.08 9.24 24.77
C GLY A 504 -4.48 9.84 24.98
N GLN A 505 -5.41 9.58 24.06
CA GLN A 505 -6.80 10.04 24.15
C GLN A 505 -7.56 9.40 25.33
N GLU A 506 -7.37 8.09 25.56
CA GLU A 506 -7.98 7.38 26.69
C GLU A 506 -7.47 7.93 28.03
N LYS A 507 -6.16 8.12 28.18
CA LYS A 507 -5.57 8.72 29.39
C LYS A 507 -6.10 10.13 29.66
N MET A 508 -6.26 10.94 28.62
CA MET A 508 -6.79 12.30 28.75
C MET A 508 -8.29 12.30 29.09
N SER A 509 -9.06 11.34 28.56
CA SER A 509 -10.49 11.21 28.85
C SER A 509 -10.76 10.72 30.28
N ASN A 510 -9.82 9.98 30.88
CA ASN A 510 -9.88 9.58 32.29
C ASN A 510 -9.43 10.70 33.25
N PHE A 511 -8.80 11.76 32.73
CA PHE A 511 -8.26 12.88 33.54
C PHE A 511 -9.17 14.11 33.54
N ILE A 512 -9.91 14.35 32.45
CA ILE A 512 -10.98 15.36 32.33
C ILE A 512 -12.24 14.81 32.99
#